data_AF-A0A9D1EGD2-F1
#
_entry.id   AF-A0A9D1EGD2-F1
#
_cell.length_a   1.000
_cell.length_b   1.000
_cell.length_c   1.000
_cell.angle_alpha   90.00
_cell.angle_beta   90.00
_cell.angle_gamma   90.00
#
_symmetry.space_group_name_H-M   'P 1'
#
loop_
_entity.id
_entity.type
_entity.pdbx_description
1 polymer ?
#
loop_
_entity_poly.entity_id
_entity_poly.type
_entity_poly.pdbx_seq_one_letter_code
_entity_poly.pdbx_strand_id
1 'polypeptide(L)'
;MAIHVLDEANRCLNCKVPQCQKGCPIQTPIPQVIQLMLSGKLDKAGKMLFENNPLTTVCSLVCNHEGQCEGHCVLGRKGAPVHFSAIENYISTTYSSKMVHGPAPSNGIRVAIIGSGPAGLTIAVILARKGYQVTIFEGKDKIGGVLRYGIPEFRLPKSVL
;
A
#
# COMPACT_ATOMS: atom_id res chain seq x y z
N MET A 1 17.09 4.38 11.58
CA MET A 1 15.65 4.16 11.88
C MET A 1 15.15 2.74 11.54
N ALA A 2 15.96 1.86 10.91
CA ALA A 2 15.54 0.49 10.58
C ALA A 2 15.48 -0.50 11.77
N ILE A 3 16.22 -0.22 12.85
CA ILE A 3 16.26 -1.07 14.06
C ILE A 3 14.85 -1.24 14.65
N HIS A 4 14.09 -0.14 14.79
CA HIS A 4 12.73 -0.19 15.35
C HIS A 4 11.70 -0.97 14.50
N VAL A 5 11.85 -0.99 13.17
CA VAL A 5 10.87 -1.69 12.31
C VAL A 5 11.07 -3.20 12.34
N LEU A 6 12.32 -3.66 12.44
CA LEU A 6 12.62 -5.08 12.59
C LEU A 6 12.15 -5.61 13.95
N ASP A 7 12.37 -4.85 15.02
CA ASP A 7 11.86 -5.20 16.36
C ASP A 7 10.33 -5.32 16.35
N GLU A 8 9.65 -4.38 15.69
CA GLU A 8 8.19 -4.42 15.55
C GLU A 8 7.71 -5.62 14.71
N ALA A 9 8.40 -5.91 13.59
CA ALA A 9 8.10 -7.07 12.76
C ALA A 9 8.25 -8.40 13.52
N ASN A 10 9.24 -8.51 14.42
CA ASN A 10 9.45 -9.69 15.27
C ASN A 10 8.32 -9.92 16.29
N ARG A 11 7.49 -8.92 16.60
CA ARG A 11 6.31 -9.09 17.46
C ARG A 11 5.17 -9.84 16.76
N CYS A 12 5.23 -10.00 15.44
CA CYS A 12 4.20 -10.70 14.68
C CYS A 12 4.15 -12.19 15.06
N LEU A 13 2.99 -12.64 15.54
CA LEU A 13 2.75 -14.04 15.93
C LEU A 13 2.64 -15.02 14.75
N ASN A 14 2.73 -14.52 13.50
CA ASN A 14 2.49 -15.29 12.28
C ASN A 14 1.21 -16.18 12.37
N CYS A 15 0.10 -15.54 12.75
CA CYS A 15 -1.15 -16.24 13.08
C CYS A 15 -1.64 -17.13 11.93
N LYS A 16 -1.98 -18.39 12.23
CA LYS A 16 -2.60 -19.33 11.27
C LYS A 16 -3.89 -18.79 10.65
N VAL A 17 -4.71 -18.09 11.45
CA VAL A 17 -5.91 -17.38 11.00
C VAL A 17 -5.69 -15.89 11.23
N PRO A 18 -5.16 -15.15 10.23
CA PRO A 18 -4.76 -13.76 10.41
C PRO A 18 -5.97 -12.84 10.42
N GLN A 19 -6.40 -12.44 11.63
CA GLN A 19 -7.49 -11.50 11.83
C GLN A 19 -7.15 -10.11 11.26
N CYS A 20 -5.88 -9.70 11.29
CA CYS A 20 -5.42 -8.45 10.66
C CYS A 20 -5.67 -8.42 9.14
N GLN A 21 -5.52 -9.56 8.45
CA GLN A 21 -5.82 -9.67 7.02
C GLN A 21 -7.33 -9.58 6.77
N LYS A 22 -8.16 -10.22 7.62
CA LYS A 22 -9.62 -10.10 7.53
C LYS A 22 -10.12 -8.68 7.81
N GLY A 23 -9.48 -7.97 8.74
CA GLY A 23 -9.77 -6.57 9.07
C GLY A 23 -9.27 -5.57 8.03
N CYS A 24 -8.43 -5.99 7.09
CA CYS A 24 -7.99 -5.17 5.97
C CYS A 24 -9.03 -5.23 4.84
N PRO A 25 -9.58 -4.09 4.36
CA PRO A 25 -10.59 -4.09 3.30
C PRO A 25 -10.16 -4.78 1.99
N ILE A 26 -8.86 -4.76 1.70
CA ILE A 26 -8.25 -5.38 0.52
C ILE A 26 -7.51 -6.68 0.83
N GLN A 27 -7.72 -7.24 2.03
CA GLN A 27 -7.16 -8.51 2.47
C GLN A 27 -5.63 -8.61 2.29
N THR A 28 -4.89 -7.53 2.56
CA THR A 28 -3.44 -7.51 2.45
C THR A 28 -2.83 -8.70 3.20
N PRO A 29 -1.91 -9.47 2.57
CA PRO A 29 -1.30 -10.66 3.16
C PRO A 29 -0.26 -10.31 4.23
N ILE A 30 -0.70 -9.65 5.31
CA ILE A 30 0.14 -9.03 6.34
C ILE A 30 1.18 -10.00 6.93
N PRO A 31 0.83 -11.21 7.40
CA PRO A 31 1.83 -12.11 7.97
C PRO A 31 2.90 -12.50 6.94
N GLN A 32 2.51 -12.72 5.68
CA GLN A 32 3.41 -13.15 4.61
C GLN A 32 4.38 -12.03 4.24
N VAL A 33 3.89 -10.79 4.16
CA VAL A 33 4.71 -9.59 3.96
C VAL A 33 5.75 -9.44 5.08
N ILE A 34 5.32 -9.59 6.34
CA ILE A 34 6.22 -9.51 7.50
C ILE A 34 7.27 -10.65 7.46
N GLN A 35 6.87 -11.88 7.15
CA GLN A 35 7.80 -13.01 7.04
C GLN A 35 8.82 -12.82 5.91
N LEU A 36 8.42 -12.24 4.78
CA LEU A 36 9.34 -11.89 3.70
C LEU A 36 10.35 -10.85 4.16
N MET A 37 9.93 -9.81 4.89
CA MET A 37 10.83 -8.83 5.48
C MET A 37 11.82 -9.48 6.46
N LEU A 38 11.33 -10.28 7.40
CA LEU A 38 12.19 -10.98 8.39
C LEU A 38 13.17 -11.96 7.75
N SER A 39 12.81 -12.52 6.59
CA SER A 39 13.69 -13.40 5.80
C SER A 39 14.68 -12.65 4.90
N GLY A 40 14.81 -11.32 5.05
CA GLY A 40 15.68 -10.48 4.22
C GLY A 40 15.19 -10.31 2.77
N LYS A 41 13.95 -10.70 2.45
CA LYS A 41 13.37 -10.65 1.09
C LYS A 41 12.54 -9.38 0.90
N LEU A 42 13.11 -8.21 1.21
CA LEU A 42 12.41 -6.93 1.22
C LEU A 42 11.78 -6.58 -0.13
N ASP A 43 12.49 -6.85 -1.24
CA ASP A 43 11.98 -6.55 -2.59
C ASP A 43 10.78 -7.42 -2.96
N LYS A 44 10.73 -8.68 -2.47
CA LYS A 44 9.55 -9.54 -2.66
C LYS A 44 8.37 -9.05 -1.81
N ALA A 45 8.62 -8.58 -0.60
CA ALA A 45 7.60 -8.01 0.27
C ALA A 45 7.00 -6.74 -0.36
N GLY A 46 7.84 -5.83 -0.86
CA GLY A 46 7.42 -4.63 -1.56
C GLY A 46 6.63 -4.93 -2.82
N LYS A 47 7.12 -5.84 -3.67
CA LYS A 47 6.39 -6.30 -4.85
C LYS A 47 4.99 -6.82 -4.49
N MET A 48 4.89 -7.65 -3.45
CA MET A 48 3.62 -8.20 -2.97
C MET A 48 2.63 -7.11 -2.53
N LEU A 49 3.11 -6.09 -1.79
CA LEU A 49 2.28 -4.96 -1.37
C LEU A 49 1.77 -4.15 -2.57
N PHE A 50 2.64 -3.82 -3.53
CA PHE A 50 2.27 -3.05 -4.71
C PHE A 50 1.37 -3.81 -5.68
N GLU A 51 1.52 -5.14 -5.77
CA GLU A 51 0.62 -5.99 -6.56
C GLU A 51 -0.77 -6.08 -5.92
N ASN A 52 -0.84 -6.08 -4.58
CA ASN A 52 -2.11 -6.04 -3.87
C ASN A 52 -2.77 -4.65 -3.94
N ASN A 53 -1.99 -3.59 -3.79
CA ASN A 53 -2.45 -2.20 -3.82
C ASN A 53 -1.36 -1.24 -4.30
N PRO A 54 -1.52 -0.63 -5.50
CA PRO A 54 -0.61 0.40 -6.00
C PRO A 54 -0.41 1.61 -5.08
N LEU A 55 -1.36 1.86 -4.17
CA LEU A 55 -1.31 2.97 -3.21
C LEU A 55 -0.80 2.56 -1.82
N THR A 56 -0.10 1.44 -1.69
CA THR A 56 0.40 0.94 -0.40
C THR A 56 1.18 1.99 0.41
N THR A 57 2.02 2.81 -0.22
CA THR A 57 2.74 3.91 0.46
C THR A 57 1.78 4.93 1.09
N VAL A 58 0.69 5.28 0.40
CA VAL A 58 -0.34 6.19 0.92
C VAL A 58 -1.14 5.50 2.04
N CYS A 59 -1.60 4.27 1.80
CA CYS A 59 -2.39 3.51 2.77
C CYS A 59 -1.66 3.32 4.09
N SER A 60 -0.34 3.07 4.06
CA SER A 60 0.50 2.95 5.26
C SER A 60 0.49 4.19 6.16
N LEU A 61 0.15 5.36 5.60
CA LEU A 61 0.13 6.64 6.33
C LEU A 61 -1.28 7.05 6.77
N VAL A 62 -2.31 6.75 5.96
CA VAL A 62 -3.63 7.38 6.13
C VAL A 62 -4.76 6.43 6.51
N CYS A 63 -4.59 5.12 6.35
CA CYS A 63 -5.62 4.15 6.73
C CYS A 63 -6.02 4.28 8.20
N ASN A 64 -7.27 3.95 8.51
CA ASN A 64 -7.73 3.81 9.89
C ASN A 64 -7.26 2.47 10.44
N HIS A 65 -5.97 2.34 10.70
CA HIS A 65 -5.33 1.07 11.11
C HIS A 65 -5.96 0.50 12.40
N GLU A 66 -6.29 1.36 13.36
CA GLU A 66 -6.98 1.00 14.62
C GLU A 66 -8.38 0.44 14.38
N GLY A 67 -9.11 0.93 13.37
CA GLY A 67 -10.39 0.36 12.96
C GLY A 67 -10.28 -0.83 12.00
N GLN A 68 -9.07 -1.16 11.54
CA GLN A 68 -8.80 -2.13 10.48
C GLN A 68 -7.76 -3.16 10.93
N CYS A 69 -6.66 -3.31 10.18
CA CYS A 69 -5.70 -4.40 10.36
C CYS A 69 -5.06 -4.43 11.76
N GLU A 70 -4.65 -3.30 12.32
CA GLU A 70 -4.04 -3.23 13.65
C GLU A 70 -5.07 -3.46 14.75
N GLY A 71 -6.27 -2.90 14.62
CA GLY A 71 -7.39 -3.16 15.53
C GLY A 71 -7.83 -4.62 15.60
N HIS A 72 -7.67 -5.35 14.50
CA HIS A 72 -7.97 -6.77 14.43
C HIS A 72 -6.77 -7.66 14.77
N CYS A 73 -5.61 -7.10 15.11
CA CYS A 73 -4.43 -7.89 15.45
C CYS A 73 -4.68 -8.71 16.73
N VAL A 74 -4.42 -10.02 16.67
CA VAL A 74 -4.64 -10.93 17.82
C VAL A 74 -3.79 -10.53 19.03
N LEU A 75 -2.57 -10.03 18.80
CA LEU A 75 -1.69 -9.52 19.85
C LEU A 75 -2.31 -8.32 20.59
N GLY A 76 -3.06 -7.48 19.86
CA GLY A 76 -3.75 -6.31 20.40
C GLY A 76 -4.83 -6.62 21.44
N ARG A 77 -5.26 -7.87 21.58
CA ARG A 77 -6.26 -8.28 22.58
C ARG A 77 -5.73 -8.27 24.02
N LYS A 78 -4.40 -8.41 24.19
CA LYS A 78 -3.74 -8.50 25.50
C LYS A 78 -2.64 -7.46 25.71
N GLY A 79 -2.50 -6.50 24.79
CA GLY A 79 -1.43 -5.51 24.80
C GLY A 79 -1.48 -4.67 23.53
N ALA A 80 -0.34 -4.08 23.14
CA ALA A 80 -0.26 -3.33 21.89
C ALA A 80 -0.33 -4.27 20.67
N PRO A 81 -1.05 -3.91 19.60
CA PRO A 81 -1.03 -4.64 18.35
C PRO A 81 0.35 -4.55 17.68
N VAL A 82 0.54 -5.31 16.60
CA VAL A 82 1.66 -5.08 15.68
C VAL A 82 1.32 -3.87 14.84
N HIS A 83 2.19 -2.86 14.82
CA HIS A 83 2.08 -1.65 14.01
C HIS A 83 2.46 -1.94 12.57
N PHE A 84 1.54 -2.61 11.86
CA PHE A 84 1.72 -2.94 10.45
C PHE A 84 1.87 -1.70 9.58
N SER A 85 1.24 -0.57 9.93
CA SER A 85 1.40 0.72 9.25
C SER A 85 2.88 1.12 9.08
N ALA A 86 3.67 1.04 10.16
CA ALA A 86 5.09 1.37 10.14
C ALA A 86 5.90 0.39 9.28
N ILE A 87 5.56 -0.91 9.36
CA ILE A 87 6.19 -1.95 8.56
C ILE A 87 5.87 -1.77 7.07
N GLU A 88 4.60 -1.57 6.72
CA GLU A 88 4.13 -1.31 5.36
C GLU A 88 4.81 -0.05 4.80
N ASN A 89 4.88 1.03 5.58
CA ASN A 89 5.52 2.25 5.16
C ASN A 89 7.00 2.04 4.82
N TYR A 90 7.75 1.37 5.70
CA TYR A 90 9.16 1.09 5.47
C TYR A 90 9.38 0.24 4.21
N ILE A 91 8.63 -0.85 4.06
CA ILE A 91 8.75 -1.75 2.90
C ILE A 91 8.40 -0.99 1.61
N SER A 92 7.26 -0.30 1.60
CA SER A 92 6.71 0.34 0.40
C SER A 92 7.50 1.57 -0.04
N THR A 93 7.98 2.40 0.89
CA THR A 93 8.87 3.53 0.55
C THR A 93 10.24 3.06 0.05
N THR A 94 10.78 1.97 0.60
CA THR A 94 12.04 1.41 0.12
C THR A 94 11.87 0.81 -1.28
N TYR A 95 10.77 0.10 -1.53
CA TYR A 95 10.52 -0.56 -2.81
C TYR A 95 10.10 0.40 -3.93
N SER A 96 9.40 1.51 -3.63
CA SER A 96 8.93 2.45 -4.64
C SER A 96 10.06 3.00 -5.51
N SER A 97 11.23 3.26 -4.91
CA SER A 97 12.43 3.72 -5.62
C SER A 97 13.00 2.70 -6.61
N LYS A 98 12.61 1.43 -6.51
CA LYS A 98 13.09 0.30 -7.33
C LYS A 98 12.08 -0.14 -8.40
N MET A 99 10.92 0.51 -8.48
CA MET A 99 9.88 0.15 -9.45
C MET A 99 10.29 0.60 -10.87
N VAL A 100 10.91 -0.32 -11.61
CA VAL A 100 11.41 -0.08 -12.98
C VAL A 100 10.51 -0.62 -14.09
N HIS A 101 9.47 -1.41 -13.75
CA HIS A 101 8.60 -2.02 -14.74
C HIS A 101 7.51 -1.03 -15.17
N GLY A 102 7.64 -0.55 -16.41
CA GLY A 102 6.64 0.28 -17.07
C GLY A 102 5.38 -0.48 -17.49
N PRO A 103 4.49 0.17 -18.26
CA PRO A 103 3.31 -0.47 -18.84
C PRO A 103 3.68 -1.72 -19.65
N ALA A 104 2.79 -2.71 -19.67
CA ALA A 104 2.96 -3.85 -20.56
C ALA A 104 2.83 -3.41 -22.04
N PRO A 105 3.33 -4.21 -23.00
CA PRO A 105 3.13 -3.94 -24.42
C PRO A 105 1.65 -3.68 -24.74
N SER A 106 1.41 -2.73 -25.64
CA SER A 106 0.05 -2.32 -25.98
C SER A 106 -0.79 -3.50 -26.48
N ASN A 107 -2.00 -3.63 -25.94
CA ASN A 107 -3.01 -4.57 -26.42
C ASN A 107 -3.97 -3.95 -27.46
N GLY A 108 -3.72 -2.69 -27.86
CA GLY A 108 -4.51 -1.96 -28.85
C GLY A 108 -5.81 -1.33 -28.32
N ILE A 109 -6.15 -1.53 -27.04
CA ILE A 109 -7.40 -1.02 -26.45
C ILE A 109 -7.13 0.27 -25.66
N ARG A 110 -7.95 1.28 -25.90
CA ARG A 110 -7.89 2.58 -25.20
C ARG A 110 -8.94 2.66 -24.10
N VAL A 111 -8.56 3.22 -22.95
CA VAL A 111 -9.44 3.40 -21.79
C VAL A 111 -9.36 4.84 -21.30
N ALA A 112 -10.52 5.47 -21.10
CA ALA A 112 -10.65 6.75 -20.43
C ALA A 112 -11.07 6.56 -18.98
N ILE A 113 -10.41 7.25 -18.05
CA ILE A 113 -10.76 7.30 -16.63
C ILE A 113 -11.11 8.74 -16.29
N ILE A 114 -12.29 8.97 -15.69
CA ILE A 114 -12.71 10.29 -15.25
C ILE A 114 -12.42 10.43 -13.75
N GLY A 115 -11.52 11.34 -13.39
CA GLY A 115 -11.06 11.61 -12.03
C GLY A 115 -9.75 10.91 -11.67
N SER A 116 -8.81 11.66 -11.11
CA SER A 116 -7.48 11.20 -10.68
C SER A 116 -7.39 10.95 -9.16
N GLY A 117 -8.52 10.64 -8.52
CA GLY A 117 -8.56 10.22 -7.13
C GLY A 117 -7.92 8.83 -6.91
N PRO A 118 -7.92 8.32 -5.67
CA PRO A 118 -7.31 7.04 -5.35
C PRO A 118 -7.84 5.88 -6.22
N ALA A 119 -9.15 5.85 -6.48
CA ALA A 119 -9.76 4.84 -7.35
C ALA A 119 -9.26 4.93 -8.80
N GLY A 120 -9.25 6.13 -9.38
CA GLY A 120 -8.82 6.38 -10.75
C GLY A 120 -7.34 6.07 -10.98
N LEU A 121 -6.47 6.50 -10.05
CA LEU A 121 -5.04 6.17 -10.10
C LEU A 121 -4.78 4.67 -9.97
N THR A 122 -5.49 4.00 -9.06
CA THR A 122 -5.34 2.56 -8.84
C THR A 122 -5.70 1.77 -10.11
N ILE A 123 -6.87 2.05 -10.70
CA ILE A 123 -7.29 1.32 -11.90
C ILE A 123 -6.44 1.68 -13.13
N ALA A 124 -5.93 2.92 -13.21
CA ALA A 124 -4.99 3.31 -14.25
C ALA A 124 -3.71 2.46 -14.22
N VAL A 125 -3.10 2.28 -13.04
CA VAL A 125 -1.90 1.44 -12.88
C VAL A 125 -2.20 -0.01 -13.25
N ILE A 126 -3.31 -0.57 -12.77
CA ILE A 126 -3.69 -1.96 -13.06
C ILE A 126 -3.90 -2.19 -14.56
N LEU A 127 -4.58 -1.27 -15.25
CA LEU A 127 -4.84 -1.37 -16.68
C LEU A 127 -3.56 -1.15 -17.52
N ALA A 128 -2.71 -0.20 -17.14
CA ALA A 128 -1.42 0.01 -17.81
C ALA A 128 -0.53 -1.25 -17.73
N ARG A 129 -0.52 -1.95 -16.59
CA ARG A 129 0.19 -3.23 -16.41
C ARG A 129 -0.41 -4.38 -17.25
N LYS A 130 -1.62 -4.23 -17.78
CA LYS A 130 -2.28 -5.16 -18.70
C LYS A 130 -2.19 -4.73 -20.17
N GLY A 131 -1.46 -3.65 -20.47
CA GLY A 131 -1.21 -3.19 -21.83
C GLY A 131 -2.28 -2.27 -22.41
N TYR A 132 -3.24 -1.81 -21.60
CA TYR A 132 -4.22 -0.84 -22.05
C TYR A 132 -3.59 0.55 -22.17
N GLN A 133 -3.98 1.31 -23.20
CA GLN A 133 -3.61 2.71 -23.32
C GLN A 133 -4.59 3.56 -22.52
N VAL A 134 -4.18 3.91 -21.30
CA VAL A 134 -5.01 4.64 -20.33
C VAL A 134 -4.83 6.15 -20.46
N THR A 135 -5.93 6.90 -20.50
CA THR A 135 -5.95 8.36 -20.35
C THR A 135 -6.82 8.74 -19.16
N ILE A 136 -6.28 9.55 -18.24
CA ILE A 136 -7.02 10.07 -17.08
C ILE A 136 -7.41 11.52 -17.37
N PHE A 137 -8.69 11.83 -17.20
CA PHE A 137 -9.22 13.19 -17.28
C PHE A 137 -9.46 13.70 -15.87
N GLU A 138 -8.83 14.82 -15.50
CA GLU A 138 -8.94 15.44 -14.19
C GLU A 138 -9.46 16.88 -14.35
N GLY A 139 -10.38 17.28 -13.47
CA GLY A 139 -10.98 18.62 -13.50
C GLY A 139 -10.21 19.65 -12.68
N LYS A 140 -9.28 19.23 -11.82
CA LYS A 140 -8.37 20.09 -11.04
C LYS A 140 -7.00 20.26 -11.71
N ASP A 141 -6.25 21.26 -11.27
CA ASP A 141 -4.93 21.60 -11.84
C ASP A 141 -3.87 20.52 -11.68
N LYS A 142 -4.00 19.69 -10.64
CA LYS A 142 -3.08 18.58 -10.33
C LYS A 142 -3.84 17.31 -9.97
N ILE A 143 -3.20 16.17 -10.25
CA ILE A 143 -3.75 14.85 -9.94
C ILE A 143 -3.77 14.52 -8.45
N GLY A 144 -4.58 13.53 -8.06
CA GLY A 144 -4.56 12.92 -6.71
C GLY A 144 -5.87 13.08 -5.94
N GLY A 145 -6.82 13.88 -6.42
CA GLY A 145 -8.13 14.08 -5.77
C GLY A 145 -8.01 14.40 -4.28
N VAL A 146 -8.76 13.70 -3.43
CA VAL A 146 -8.75 13.88 -1.96
C VAL A 146 -7.36 13.69 -1.35
N LEU A 147 -6.49 12.85 -1.93
CA LEU A 147 -5.12 12.67 -1.44
C LEU A 147 -4.35 13.99 -1.51
N ARG A 148 -4.55 14.77 -2.58
CA ARG A 148 -3.89 16.06 -2.77
C ARG A 148 -4.63 17.22 -2.10
N TYR A 149 -5.94 17.31 -2.30
CA TYR A 149 -6.72 18.50 -1.91
C TYR A 149 -7.48 18.36 -0.57
N GLY A 150 -7.63 17.14 -0.04
CA GLY A 150 -8.37 16.90 1.20
C GLY A 150 -7.49 16.58 2.41
N ILE A 151 -6.51 15.69 2.25
CA ILE A 151 -5.68 15.24 3.38
C ILE A 151 -4.58 16.28 3.66
N PRO A 152 -4.44 16.76 4.91
CA PRO A 152 -3.40 17.72 5.29
C PRO A 152 -1.97 17.15 5.11
N GLU A 153 -1.02 18.03 4.82
CA GLU A 153 0.36 17.64 4.49
C GLU A 153 1.13 16.99 5.64
N PHE A 154 0.84 17.37 6.89
CA PHE A 154 1.42 16.73 8.07
C PHE A 154 0.99 15.26 8.24
N ARG A 155 -0.12 14.86 7.60
CA ARG A 155 -0.61 13.47 7.61
C ARG A 155 -0.22 12.72 6.32
N LEU A 156 -0.24 13.40 5.18
CA LEU A 156 0.17 12.85 3.89
C LEU A 156 1.05 13.88 3.14
N PRO A 157 2.38 13.74 3.22
CA PRO A 157 3.30 14.63 2.52
C PRO A 157 3.02 14.64 1.01
N LYS A 158 2.97 15.82 0.40
CA LYS A 158 2.66 15.92 -1.04
C LYS A 158 3.76 15.36 -1.94
N SER A 159 4.96 15.16 -1.40
CA SER A 159 6.08 14.47 -2.05
C SER A 159 5.82 12.98 -2.29
N VAL A 160 4.83 12.38 -1.61
CA VAL A 160 4.43 10.97 -1.81
C VAL A 160 3.52 10.81 -3.04
N LEU A 161 2.90 11.89 -3.53
CA LEU A 161 1.92 11.92 -4.61
C LEU A 161 2.51 12.41 -5.93
#